data_AF-A0A550HDI6-F1
#
_entry.id   AF-A0A550HDI6-F1
#
_cell.length_a   1.000
_cell.length_b   1.000
_cell.length_c   1.000
_cell.angle_alpha   90.00
_cell.angle_beta   90.00
_cell.angle_gamma   90.00
#
_symmetry.space_group_name_H-M   'P 1'
#
loop_
_entity.id
_entity.type
_entity.pdbx_description
1 polymer ?
#
loop_
_entity_poly.entity_id
_entity_poly.type
_entity_poly.pdbx_seq_one_letter_code
_entity_poly.pdbx_strand_id
1 'polypeptide(L)'
;MIELTAPNFWEILDRACNTGVETVVKDFDMKIFSQAQRLVKEHGIKYDPSVFVPSDDSLADDVWDAGMELFLETGMYCMNSRRVIKFD
;
A
#
# COMPACT_ATOMS: atom_id res chain seq x y z
N MET A 1 23.53 11.99 3.95
CA MET A 1 22.17 11.97 4.54
C MET A 1 21.23 12.42 3.44
N ILE A 2 20.38 11.53 2.96
CA ILE A 2 19.25 11.92 2.11
C ILE A 2 18.21 12.46 3.08
N GLU A 3 17.86 13.74 2.96
CA GLU A 3 16.73 14.32 3.68
C GLU A 3 15.47 13.62 3.16
N LEU A 4 14.84 12.79 4.00
CA LEU A 4 13.52 12.20 3.72
C LEU A 4 12.47 13.30 3.84
N THR A 5 12.34 14.12 2.80
CA THR A 5 11.24 15.07 2.67
C THR A 5 10.10 14.42 1.92
N ALA A 6 8.88 14.51 2.46
CA ALA A 6 7.69 14.02 1.78
C ALA A 6 7.62 14.59 0.34
N PRO A 7 7.30 13.76 -0.67
CA PRO A 7 7.24 14.23 -2.05
C PRO A 7 6.19 15.33 -2.18
N ASN A 8 6.54 16.39 -2.89
CA ASN A 8 5.61 17.49 -3.14
C ASN A 8 4.61 17.11 -4.25
N PHE A 9 3.56 17.92 -4.40
CA PHE A 9 2.49 17.66 -5.38
C PHE A 9 2.99 17.48 -6.83
N TRP A 10 3.97 18.27 -7.26
CA TRP A 10 4.47 18.21 -8.64
C TRP A 10 5.25 16.94 -8.92
N GLU A 11 6.00 16.47 -7.93
CA GLU A 11 6.70 15.19 -8.02
C GLU A 11 5.72 14.02 -8.12
N ILE A 12 4.64 14.04 -7.33
CA ILE A 12 3.58 13.02 -7.44
C ILE A 12 2.89 13.07 -8.81
N LEU A 13 2.61 14.26 -9.35
CA LEU A 13 2.06 14.39 -10.70
C LEU A 13 3.01 13.87 -11.78
N ASP A 14 4.30 14.13 -11.67
CA ASP A 14 5.28 13.63 -12.63
C ASP A 14 5.37 12.10 -12.60
N ARG A 15 5.38 11.50 -11.40
CA ARG A 15 5.27 10.04 -11.21
C ARG A 15 3.96 9.51 -11.80
N ALA A 16 2.85 10.19 -11.58
CA ALA A 16 1.54 9.79 -12.08
C ALA A 16 1.45 9.86 -13.61
N CYS A 17 1.94 10.92 -14.24
CA CYS A 17 1.72 11.19 -15.66
C CYS A 17 2.85 10.68 -16.56
N ASN A 18 4.09 10.71 -16.08
CA ASN A 18 5.27 10.61 -16.93
C ASN A 18 6.20 9.44 -16.55
N THR A 19 6.53 9.26 -15.26
CA THR A 19 7.68 8.43 -14.85
C THR A 19 7.33 7.12 -14.13
N GLY A 20 6.15 7.01 -13.51
CA GLY A 20 5.72 5.80 -12.80
C GLY A 20 5.56 4.59 -13.71
N VAL A 21 5.74 3.36 -13.21
CA VAL A 21 5.75 2.16 -14.06
C VAL A 21 4.37 1.91 -14.68
N GLU A 22 4.28 1.75 -16.00
CA GLU A 22 3.03 1.36 -16.66
C GLU A 22 2.64 -0.06 -16.29
N THR A 23 1.36 -0.28 -15.99
CA THR A 23 0.83 -1.58 -15.58
C THR A 23 -0.65 -1.66 -15.94
N VAL A 24 -1.13 -2.84 -16.32
CA VAL A 24 -2.56 -3.07 -16.53
C VAL A 24 -3.24 -3.21 -15.17
N VAL A 25 -4.41 -2.58 -14.99
CA VAL A 25 -5.13 -2.55 -13.70
C VAL A 25 -5.26 -3.94 -13.05
N LYS A 26 -5.54 -4.98 -13.84
CA LYS A 26 -5.66 -6.35 -13.35
C LYS A 26 -4.39 -6.84 -12.63
N ASP A 27 -3.21 -6.51 -13.16
CA ASP A 27 -1.95 -6.95 -12.56
C ASP A 27 -1.68 -6.19 -11.25
N PHE A 28 -2.06 -4.92 -11.19
CA PHE A 28 -1.99 -4.14 -9.96
C PHE A 28 -2.96 -4.67 -8.89
N ASP A 29 -4.21 -4.97 -9.25
CA ASP A 29 -5.22 -5.55 -8.34
C ASP A 29 -4.74 -6.90 -7.78
N MET A 30 -4.20 -7.76 -8.65
CA MET A 30 -3.64 -9.06 -8.23
C MET A 30 -2.41 -8.91 -7.34
N LYS A 31 -1.61 -7.86 -7.55
CA LYS A 31 -0.49 -7.54 -6.67
C LYS A 31 -0.98 -7.12 -5.29
N ILE A 32 -1.98 -6.24 -5.18
CA ILE A 32 -2.58 -5.88 -3.88
C ILE A 32 -3.09 -7.12 -3.17
N PHE A 33 -3.86 -7.97 -3.86
CA PHE A 33 -4.42 -9.19 -3.28
C PHE A 33 -3.33 -10.11 -2.73
N SER A 34 -2.30 -10.41 -3.53
CA SER A 34 -1.25 -11.33 -3.14
C SER A 34 -0.38 -10.80 -1.99
N GLN A 35 -0.04 -9.50 -1.99
CA GLN A 35 0.72 -8.91 -0.89
C GLN A 35 -0.10 -8.80 0.40
N ALA A 36 -1.37 -8.40 0.32
CA ALA A 36 -2.24 -8.34 1.50
C ALA A 36 -2.41 -9.73 2.15
N GLN A 37 -2.60 -10.79 1.36
CA GLN A 37 -2.68 -12.17 1.87
C GLN A 37 -1.38 -12.62 2.55
N ARG A 38 -0.22 -12.26 1.99
CA ARG A 38 1.10 -12.53 2.57
C ARG A 38 1.25 -11.82 3.92
N LEU A 39 1.00 -10.51 3.96
CA LEU A 39 1.18 -9.67 5.14
C LEU A 39 0.24 -10.04 6.28
N VAL A 40 -1.03 -10.34 5.99
CA VAL A 40 -1.98 -10.84 7.00
C VAL A 40 -1.44 -12.09 7.68
N LYS A 41 -0.79 -12.99 6.94
CA LYS A 41 -0.18 -14.20 7.49
C LYS A 41 1.08 -13.91 8.30
N GLU A 42 1.95 -13.03 7.82
CA GLU A 42 3.23 -12.68 8.46
C GLU A 42 3.03 -11.93 9.77
N HIS A 43 2.08 -10.98 9.82
CA HIS A 43 1.70 -10.25 11.03
C HIS A 43 0.73 -11.02 11.93
N GLY A 44 0.29 -12.23 11.54
CA GLY A 44 -0.62 -13.04 12.37
C GLY A 44 -2.02 -12.43 12.58
N ILE A 45 -2.43 -11.50 11.72
CA ILE A 45 -3.71 -10.78 11.80
C ILE A 45 -4.88 -11.76 11.65
N LYS A 46 -5.83 -11.71 12.57
CA LYS A 46 -7.03 -12.56 12.56
C LYS A 46 -8.27 -11.71 12.80
N TYR A 47 -9.25 -11.89 11.92
CA TYR A 47 -10.57 -11.28 12.08
C TYR A 47 -11.49 -12.20 12.89
N ASP A 48 -12.06 -11.67 13.98
CA ASP A 48 -13.11 -12.33 14.76
C ASP A 48 -14.48 -11.70 14.43
N PRO A 49 -15.39 -12.43 13.75
CA PRO A 49 -16.71 -11.91 13.37
C PRO A 49 -17.64 -11.67 14.57
N SER A 50 -17.31 -12.14 15.77
CA SER A 50 -18.06 -11.85 16.99
C SER A 50 -17.72 -10.49 17.59
N VAL A 51 -16.59 -9.90 17.20
CA VAL A 51 -16.08 -8.61 17.70
C VAL A 51 -15.83 -7.67 16.52
N PHE A 52 -16.88 -6.94 16.12
CA PHE A 52 -16.83 -6.02 14.97
C PHE A 52 -15.82 -4.88 15.12
N VAL A 53 -15.59 -4.40 16.35
CA VAL A 53 -14.62 -3.36 16.66
C VAL A 53 -13.72 -3.89 17.78
N PRO A 54 -12.58 -4.52 17.44
CA PRO A 54 -11.63 -5.01 18.44
C PRO A 54 -11.06 -3.85 19.26
N SER A 55 -10.85 -4.09 20.55
CA SER A 55 -10.13 -3.19 21.47
C SER A 55 -8.75 -3.74 21.84
N ASP A 56 -8.21 -4.64 21.00
CA ASP A 56 -6.89 -5.23 21.16
C ASP A 56 -5.86 -4.31 20.49
N ASP A 57 -5.09 -3.59 21.31
CA ASP A 57 -4.08 -2.64 20.82
C ASP A 57 -3.01 -3.33 19.96
N SER A 58 -2.65 -4.58 20.27
CA SER A 58 -1.64 -5.30 19.48
C SER A 58 -2.13 -5.61 18.07
N LEU A 59 -3.41 -5.99 17.93
CA LEU A 59 -4.04 -6.17 16.62
C LEU A 59 -4.09 -4.85 15.83
N ALA A 60 -4.33 -3.72 16.51
CA ALA A 60 -4.35 -2.41 15.85
C ALA A 60 -2.97 -2.02 15.31
N ASP A 61 -1.91 -2.22 16.10
CA ASP A 61 -0.52 -1.98 15.70
C ASP A 61 -0.12 -2.91 14.53
N ASP A 62 -0.43 -4.21 14.63
CA ASP A 62 -0.12 -5.19 13.57
C ASP A 62 -0.79 -4.84 12.24
N VAL A 63 -2.05 -4.40 12.27
CA VAL A 63 -2.79 -3.97 11.07
C VAL A 63 -2.21 -2.68 10.49
N TRP A 64 -1.81 -1.73 11.34
CA TRP A 64 -1.17 -0.50 10.90
C TRP A 64 0.15 -0.77 10.18
N ASP A 65 1.03 -1.56 10.79
CA ASP A 65 2.33 -1.90 10.23
C ASP A 65 2.20 -2.67 8.91
N ALA A 66 1.31 -3.68 8.87
CA ALA A 66 1.03 -4.44 7.65
C ALA A 66 0.46 -3.54 6.54
N GLY A 67 -0.41 -2.58 6.88
CA GLY A 67 -0.97 -1.63 5.93
C GLY A 67 0.07 -0.68 5.35
N MET A 68 1.01 -0.20 6.18
CA MET A 68 2.12 0.65 5.75
C MET A 68 3.09 -0.12 4.85
N GLU A 69 3.44 -1.36 5.19
CA GLU A 69 4.26 -2.21 4.33
C GLU A 69 3.56 -2.45 2.98
N LEU A 70 2.28 -2.82 3.00
CA LEU A 70 1.49 -3.02 1.78
C LEU A 70 1.53 -1.77 0.89
N PHE A 71 1.35 -0.59 1.46
CA PHE A 71 1.38 0.67 0.73
C PHE A 71 2.74 0.93 0.07
N LEU A 72 3.85 0.75 0.80
CA LEU A 72 5.20 0.93 0.25
C LEU A 72 5.50 -0.10 -0.86
N GLU A 73 5.09 -1.35 -0.67
CA GLU A 73 5.29 -2.43 -1.64
C GLU A 73 4.43 -2.32 -2.91
N THR A 74 3.21 -1.77 -2.80
CA THR A 74 2.28 -1.64 -3.91
C THR A 74 2.35 -0.27 -4.58
N GLY A 75 2.33 0.82 -3.80
CA GLY A 75 2.22 2.19 -4.27
C GLY A 75 0.77 2.57 -4.59
N MET A 76 0.58 3.64 -5.37
CA MET A 76 -0.73 4.09 -5.82
C MET A 76 -0.87 3.94 -7.33
N TYR A 77 -2.00 3.45 -7.82
CA TYR A 77 -2.26 3.32 -9.25
C TYR A 77 -3.06 4.50 -9.79
N CYS A 78 -2.50 5.18 -10.79
CA CYS A 78 -3.19 6.24 -11.54
C CYS A 78 -3.93 5.62 -12.73
N MET A 79 -5.26 5.53 -12.64
CA MET A 79 -6.11 4.93 -13.68
C MET A 79 -6.01 5.63 -15.04
N ASN A 80 -5.83 6.96 -15.05
CA ASN A 80 -5.80 7.75 -16.27
C ASN A 80 -4.56 7.48 -17.13
N SER A 81 -3.39 7.35 -16.50
CA SER A 81 -2.12 7.06 -17.18
C SER A 81 -1.72 5.59 -17.14
N ARG A 82 -2.43 4.77 -16.36
CA ARG A 82 -2.13 3.36 -16.09
C ARG A 82 -0.75 3.16 -15.47
N ARG A 83 -0.34 4.06 -14.58
CA ARG A 83 0.99 4.05 -13.95
C ARG A 83 0.92 3.86 -12.43
N VAL A 84 1.94 3.21 -11.88
CA VAL A 84 2.14 3.05 -10.43
C VAL A 84 3.08 4.12 -9.90
N ILE A 85 2.61 4.86 -8.90
CA ILE A 85 3.34 5.86 -8.12
C ILE A 85 3.95 5.16 -6.91
N LYS A 86 5.28 5.22 -6.78
CA LYS A 86 6.03 4.67 -5.64
C LYS A 86 6.35 5.73 -4.59
N PHE A 87 6.59 5.27 -3.36
CA PHE A 87 6.92 6.07 -2.19
C PHE A 87 8.04 5.37 -1.43
N ASP A 88 8.93 6.16 -0.82
CA ASP A 88 10.20 5.77 -0.21
C ASP A 88 10.30 6.40 1.18
#